data_AF-A0A4R1QHI7-F1
#
_entry.id   AF-A0A4R1QHI7-F1
#
_cell.length_a   1.000
_cell.length_b   1.000
_cell.length_c   1.000
_cell.angle_alpha   90.00
_cell.angle_beta   90.00
_cell.angle_gamma   90.00
#
_symmetry.space_group_name_H-M   'P 1'
#
loop_
_entity.id
_entity.type
_entity.pdbx_description
1 polymer ?
#
loop_
_entity_poly.entity_id
_entity_poly.type
_entity_poly.pdbx_seq_one_letter_code
_entity_poly.pdbx_strand_id
1 'polypeptide(L)'
;MSLLFLSLWSLLMAMNDVSPKCVAELEDANIQLFSEEHGEWLRNFSLKVGSRTYFFPEWENMNGDKRTWPQLHSADVTGDGREEILVFLVKARGNGLYKNEVHILEHKSDAIEEVVIEDPRAVVLKNIKMKQTEQGVELVVDHVHALIPNDETKASNQNVQLSIDHFVKYTIEKNHLKAILLLERKSGEYLGSLIVTYRYKNGVLQGEDIEFIRH
;
A
#
# COMPACT_ATOMS: atom_id res chain seq x y z
N MET A 1 54.91 12.27 6.30
CA MET A 1 53.79 12.20 7.26
C MET A 1 52.62 12.95 6.65
N SER A 2 51.50 12.24 6.44
CA SER A 2 50.15 12.75 6.17
C SER A 2 49.87 13.57 4.89
N LEU A 3 49.91 12.91 3.73
CA LEU A 3 49.19 13.37 2.51
C LEU A 3 48.09 12.39 2.05
N LEU A 4 47.88 11.31 2.80
CA LEU A 4 46.85 10.29 2.55
C LEU A 4 45.55 10.49 3.36
N PHE A 5 45.51 11.47 4.28
CA PHE A 5 44.33 11.73 5.11
C PHE A 5 43.36 12.79 4.54
N LEU A 6 43.81 13.64 3.61
CA LEU A 6 42.96 14.68 3.02
C LEU A 6 42.05 14.16 1.90
N SER A 7 42.37 13.03 1.27
CA SER A 7 41.53 12.45 0.22
C SER A 7 40.31 11.70 0.77
N LEU A 8 40.39 11.13 1.98
CA LEU A 8 39.27 10.41 2.59
C LEU A 8 38.20 11.35 3.15
N TRP A 9 38.57 12.51 3.69
CA TRP A 9 37.60 13.53 4.13
C TRP A 9 36.91 14.22 2.96
N SER A 10 37.62 14.44 1.85
CA SER A 10 37.01 14.96 0.62
C SER A 10 36.03 13.96 0.00
N LEU A 11 36.31 12.66 0.12
CA LEU A 11 35.41 11.59 -0.34
C LEU A 11 34.21 11.39 0.59
N LEU A 12 34.37 11.65 1.90
CA LEU A 12 33.29 11.60 2.90
C LEU A 12 32.33 12.81 2.78
N MET A 13 32.85 13.99 2.39
CA MET A 13 32.05 15.20 2.12
C MET A 13 31.34 15.15 0.75
N ALA A 14 31.66 14.17 -0.09
CA ALA A 14 30.92 13.87 -1.33
C ALA A 14 29.77 12.87 -1.11
N MET A 15 29.53 12.44 0.13
CA MET A 15 28.24 11.87 0.51
C MET A 15 27.26 13.04 0.54
N ASN A 16 26.38 13.08 -0.47
CA ASN A 16 25.37 14.10 -0.69
C ASN A 16 24.80 14.69 0.60
N ASP A 17 24.51 15.99 0.55
CA ASP A 17 23.75 16.77 1.51
C ASP A 17 22.29 16.28 1.56
N VAL A 18 22.08 15.01 1.92
CA VAL A 18 20.78 14.35 1.98
C VAL A 18 20.13 14.77 3.30
N SER A 19 19.66 16.00 3.34
CA SER A 19 18.83 16.48 4.44
C SER A 19 17.39 15.98 4.27
N PRO A 20 16.74 15.47 5.33
CA PRO A 20 15.33 15.09 5.27
C PRO A 20 14.45 16.28 4.89
N LYS A 21 13.55 16.09 3.93
CA LYS A 21 12.55 17.08 3.50
C LYS A 21 11.17 16.67 3.98
N CYS A 22 10.34 17.65 4.33
CA CYS A 22 8.92 17.40 4.62
C CYS A 22 8.23 16.98 3.32
N VAL A 23 7.55 15.82 3.33
CA VAL A 23 6.89 15.22 2.16
C VAL A 23 5.39 15.05 2.34
N ALA A 24 4.88 15.17 3.57
CA ALA A 24 3.46 15.27 3.88
C ALA A 24 3.25 15.88 5.27
N GLU A 25 2.11 16.52 5.50
CA GLU A 25 1.76 17.07 6.81
C GLU A 25 0.25 16.99 7.10
N LEU A 26 -0.09 16.92 8.38
CA LEU A 26 -1.43 17.15 8.92
C LEU A 26 -1.32 18.30 9.91
N GLU A 27 -1.62 19.52 9.46
CA GLU A 27 -1.43 20.75 10.25
C GLU A 27 -2.22 20.72 11.57
N ASP A 28 -3.51 20.36 11.50
CA ASP A 28 -4.42 20.34 12.66
C ASP A 28 -3.97 19.35 13.74
N ALA A 29 -3.31 18.26 13.34
CA ALA A 29 -2.80 17.24 14.24
C ALA A 29 -1.33 17.47 14.65
N ASN A 30 -0.67 18.50 14.11
CA ASN A 30 0.77 18.76 14.29
C ASN A 30 1.64 17.54 13.98
N ILE A 31 1.35 16.90 12.83
CA ILE A 31 2.08 15.73 12.32
C ILE A 31 2.77 16.10 11.02
N GLN A 32 4.05 15.76 10.90
CA GLN A 32 4.85 16.01 9.70
C GLN A 32 5.65 14.76 9.35
N LEU A 33 5.58 14.33 8.09
CA LEU A 33 6.37 13.22 7.56
C LEU A 33 7.55 13.78 6.77
N PHE A 34 8.74 13.31 7.11
CA PHE A 34 9.98 13.66 6.44
C PHE A 34 10.59 12.43 5.78
N SER A 35 11.33 12.65 4.69
CA SER A 35 12.11 11.61 4.04
C SER A 35 13.35 12.20 3.38
N GLU A 36 14.31 11.33 3.11
CA GLU A 36 15.50 11.62 2.32
C GLU A 36 15.30 11.23 0.85
N GLU A 37 15.77 12.06 -0.08
CA GLU A 37 15.74 11.75 -1.51
C GLU A 37 16.98 10.95 -1.93
N HIS A 38 16.75 9.75 -2.47
CA HIS A 38 17.76 8.80 -2.95
C HIS A 38 17.44 8.39 -4.40
N GLY A 39 17.61 9.33 -5.33
CA GLY A 39 17.29 9.11 -6.76
C GLY A 39 15.79 8.87 -6.96
N GLU A 40 15.43 7.73 -7.55
CA GLU A 40 14.04 7.30 -7.81
C GLU A 40 13.28 6.89 -6.54
N TRP A 41 13.88 7.01 -5.36
CA TRP A 41 13.30 6.61 -4.08
C TRP A 41 13.37 7.72 -3.04
N LEU A 42 12.32 7.85 -2.25
CA LEU A 42 12.33 8.47 -0.93
C LEU A 42 12.59 7.36 0.09
N ARG A 43 13.49 7.58 1.04
CA ARG A 43 13.93 6.60 2.04
C ARG A 43 14.17 7.30 3.39
N ASN A 44 14.53 6.52 4.42
CA ASN A 44 14.89 7.04 5.74
C ASN A 44 13.78 7.95 6.31
N PHE A 45 12.55 7.44 6.31
CA PHE A 45 11.41 8.23 6.76
C PHE A 45 11.52 8.55 8.25
N SER A 46 11.03 9.72 8.62
CA SER A 46 10.76 10.07 10.01
C SER A 46 9.43 10.80 10.14
N LEU A 47 8.72 10.52 11.23
CA LEU A 47 7.44 11.12 11.54
C LEU A 47 7.61 11.97 12.78
N LYS A 48 7.35 13.27 12.65
CA LYS A 48 7.28 14.20 13.78
C LYS A 48 5.84 14.33 14.23
N VAL A 49 5.59 14.04 15.50
CA VAL A 49 4.28 14.14 16.16
C VAL A 49 4.44 15.07 17.35
N GLY A 50 3.96 16.30 17.21
CA GLY A 50 4.22 17.35 18.19
C GLY A 50 5.71 17.64 18.36
N SER A 51 6.26 17.37 19.55
CA SER A 51 7.68 17.55 19.86
C SER A 51 8.51 16.27 19.71
N ARG A 52 7.90 15.14 19.37
CA ARG A 52 8.57 13.83 19.28
C ARG A 52 8.81 13.46 17.82
N THR A 53 9.89 12.72 17.58
CA THR A 53 10.23 12.19 16.25
C THR A 53 10.41 10.69 16.34
N TYR A 54 9.82 9.98 15.40
CA TYR A 54 9.89 8.53 15.23
C TYR A 54 10.53 8.22 13.89
N PHE A 55 11.36 7.18 13.83
CA PHE A 55 12.17 6.86 12.64
C PHE A 55 11.76 5.52 12.05
N PHE A 56 11.62 5.50 10.72
CA PHE A 56 11.20 4.35 9.93
C PHE A 56 12.17 4.15 8.76
N PRO A 57 13.39 3.64 9.02
CA PRO A 57 14.43 3.52 8.00
C PRO A 57 14.07 2.55 6.87
N GLU A 58 13.21 1.56 7.16
CA GLU A 58 12.80 0.52 6.20
C GLU A 58 11.68 1.00 5.25
N TRP A 59 11.04 2.13 5.55
CA TRP A 59 10.01 2.67 4.67
C TRP A 59 10.65 3.26 3.42
N GLU A 60 10.03 3.00 2.27
CA GLU A 60 10.45 3.60 1.01
C GLU A 60 9.24 3.97 0.18
N ASN A 61 9.38 4.98 -0.65
CA ASN A 61 8.35 5.43 -1.58
C ASN A 61 9.01 5.80 -2.90
N MET A 62 8.35 5.57 -4.03
CA MET A 62 8.84 6.04 -5.32
C MET A 62 8.92 7.56 -5.34
N ASN A 63 10.10 8.10 -5.62
CA ASN A 63 10.28 9.52 -5.85
C ASN A 63 9.86 9.85 -7.28
N GLY A 64 8.67 10.45 -7.43
CA GLY A 64 8.06 10.69 -8.73
C GLY A 64 7.13 11.89 -8.72
N ASP A 65 6.11 11.87 -9.57
CA ASP A 65 5.13 12.95 -9.62
C ASP A 65 4.19 12.96 -8.40
N LYS A 66 3.34 14.00 -8.29
CA LYS A 66 2.41 14.18 -7.17
C LYS A 66 1.51 12.95 -6.89
N ARG A 67 1.29 12.08 -7.86
CA ARG A 67 0.43 10.90 -7.73
C ARG A 67 1.17 9.71 -7.09
N THR A 68 2.48 9.82 -6.85
CA THR A 68 3.28 8.85 -6.09
C THR A 68 3.82 9.44 -4.79
N TRP A 69 3.49 10.69 -4.45
CA TRP A 69 3.91 11.27 -3.18
C TRP A 69 3.29 10.55 -1.99
N PRO A 70 4.03 10.42 -0.88
CA PRO A 70 3.49 9.93 0.38
C PRO A 70 2.22 10.70 0.79
N GLN A 71 1.28 10.01 1.41
CA GLN A 71 0.08 10.66 1.95
C GLN A 71 -0.03 10.36 3.43
N LEU A 72 -0.39 11.39 4.20
CA LEU A 72 -0.76 11.27 5.59
C LEU A 72 -2.28 11.42 5.73
N HIS A 73 -2.87 10.58 6.57
CA HIS A 73 -4.27 10.65 6.95
C HIS A 73 -4.39 10.45 8.47
N SER A 74 -5.51 10.91 9.02
CA SER A 74 -5.92 10.66 10.41
C SER A 74 -7.32 10.06 10.38
N ALA A 75 -7.52 8.90 11.00
CA ALA A 75 -8.83 8.25 11.11
C ALA A 75 -8.83 7.18 12.20
N ASP A 76 -9.97 7.02 12.89
CA ASP A 76 -10.21 5.95 13.88
C ASP A 76 -10.56 4.64 13.16
N VAL A 77 -9.53 3.95 12.64
CA VAL A 77 -9.68 2.69 11.91
C VAL A 77 -9.68 1.48 12.84
N THR A 78 -9.28 1.66 14.11
CA THR A 78 -9.38 0.64 15.15
C THR A 78 -10.75 0.59 15.82
N GLY A 79 -11.52 1.68 15.74
CA GLY A 79 -12.85 1.83 16.34
C GLY A 79 -12.80 2.07 17.85
N ASP A 80 -11.67 2.55 18.38
CA ASP A 80 -11.48 2.80 19.82
C ASP A 80 -11.87 4.25 20.23
N GLY A 81 -12.26 5.07 19.26
CA GLY A 81 -12.64 6.47 19.44
C GLY A 81 -11.46 7.45 19.34
N ARG A 82 -10.25 6.98 19.03
CA ARG A 82 -9.05 7.81 18.78
C ARG A 82 -8.58 7.57 17.36
N GLU A 83 -8.11 8.64 16.72
CA GLU A 83 -7.60 8.52 15.36
C GLU A 83 -6.19 7.93 15.36
N GLU A 84 -5.95 6.99 14.46
CA GLU A 84 -4.61 6.53 14.08
C GLU A 84 -4.00 7.45 13.03
N ILE A 85 -2.66 7.45 12.97
CA ILE A 85 -1.91 8.10 11.88
C ILE A 85 -1.70 7.06 10.78
N LEU A 86 -2.17 7.35 9.57
CA LEU A 86 -2.01 6.47 8.42
C LEU A 86 -1.05 7.07 7.40
N VAL A 87 -0.06 6.29 7.00
CA VAL A 87 0.97 6.67 6.03
C VAL A 87 0.85 5.79 4.80
N PHE A 88 0.51 6.37 3.66
CA PHE A 88 0.34 5.64 2.40
C PHE A 88 1.54 5.90 1.50
N LEU A 89 2.27 4.85 1.16
CA LEU A 89 3.49 4.90 0.35
C LEU A 89 3.30 4.13 -0.96
N VAL A 90 3.73 4.68 -2.09
CA VAL A 90 3.70 4.02 -3.39
C VAL A 90 5.04 3.34 -3.64
N LYS A 91 5.05 2.00 -3.63
CA LYS A 91 6.24 1.16 -3.87
C LYS A 91 6.49 0.84 -5.33
N ALA A 92 5.45 0.87 -6.16
CA ALA A 92 5.59 0.62 -7.60
C ALA A 92 4.48 1.30 -8.40
N ARG A 93 4.81 1.82 -9.58
CA ARG A 93 3.85 2.42 -10.52
C ARG A 93 4.35 2.33 -11.96
N GLY A 94 3.47 1.97 -12.89
CA GLY A 94 3.70 2.04 -14.34
C GLY A 94 3.22 0.78 -15.07
N ASN A 95 2.83 0.89 -16.34
CA ASN A 95 2.40 -0.25 -17.18
C ASN A 95 1.31 -1.13 -16.52
N GLY A 96 0.32 -0.53 -15.86
CA GLY A 96 -0.75 -1.24 -15.14
C GLY A 96 -0.38 -1.65 -13.71
N LEU A 97 0.90 -1.62 -13.33
CA LEU A 97 1.36 -1.82 -11.96
C LEU A 97 1.04 -0.59 -11.11
N TYR A 98 0.46 -0.80 -9.94
CA TYR A 98 0.36 0.19 -8.87
C TYR A 98 0.33 -0.53 -7.53
N LYS A 99 1.40 -0.42 -6.75
CA LYS A 99 1.49 -1.04 -5.42
C LYS A 99 1.64 0.05 -4.37
N ASN A 100 0.59 0.23 -3.58
CA ASN A 100 0.59 1.04 -2.39
C ASN A 100 0.79 0.15 -1.16
N GLU A 101 1.54 0.66 -0.21
CA GLU A 101 1.75 0.12 1.13
C GLU A 101 1.15 1.13 2.12
N VAL A 102 0.53 0.62 3.17
CA VAL A 102 -0.06 1.45 4.23
C VAL A 102 0.57 1.05 5.56
N HIS A 103 1.00 2.06 6.30
CA HIS A 103 1.44 1.94 7.69
C HIS A 103 0.42 2.65 8.58
N ILE A 104 0.01 2.02 9.67
CA ILE A 104 -0.99 2.56 10.59
C ILE A 104 -0.38 2.60 11.97
N LEU A 105 -0.32 3.79 12.55
CA LEU A 105 0.33 4.03 13.83
C LEU A 105 -0.72 4.40 14.86
N GLU A 106 -0.83 3.57 15.88
CA GLU A 106 -1.70 3.80 17.02
C GLU A 106 -0.95 4.56 18.11
N HIS A 107 -1.62 5.52 18.73
CA HIS A 107 -1.11 6.21 19.90
C HIS A 107 -1.17 5.32 21.15
N LYS A 108 0.00 5.01 21.72
CA LYS A 108 0.12 4.43 23.06
C LYS A 108 0.56 5.52 24.05
N SER A 109 0.44 5.25 25.35
CA SER A 109 0.63 6.23 26.44
C SER A 109 1.87 7.13 26.27
N ASP A 110 2.98 6.59 25.80
CA ASP A 110 4.25 7.28 25.60
C ASP A 110 4.95 6.93 24.28
N ALA A 111 4.27 6.28 23.33
CA ALA A 111 4.86 5.82 22.08
C ALA A 111 3.82 5.82 20.95
N ILE A 112 4.29 5.55 19.73
CA ILE A 112 3.42 5.09 18.65
C ILE A 112 3.82 3.67 18.31
N GLU A 113 2.84 2.83 18.03
CA GLU A 113 3.04 1.43 17.65
C GLU A 113 2.37 1.17 16.31
N GLU A 114 3.01 0.38 15.46
CA GLU A 114 2.46 0.03 14.17
C GLU A 114 1.43 -1.11 14.31
N VAL A 115 0.23 -0.87 13.80
CA VAL A 115 -0.84 -1.86 13.74
C VAL A 115 -0.55 -2.83 12.61
N VAL A 116 -0.60 -4.13 12.90
CA VAL A 116 -0.44 -5.17 11.89
C VAL A 116 -1.68 -5.22 11.00
N ILE A 117 -1.47 -5.33 9.70
CA ILE A 117 -2.52 -5.41 8.68
C ILE A 117 -2.31 -6.69 7.88
N GLU A 118 -3.36 -7.47 7.65
CA GLU A 118 -3.26 -8.63 6.77
C GLU A 118 -3.00 -8.20 5.31
N ASP A 119 -2.20 -8.95 4.55
CA ASP A 119 -2.03 -8.67 3.12
C ASP A 119 -3.36 -8.89 2.38
N PRO A 120 -3.89 -7.90 1.65
CA PRO A 120 -5.18 -8.00 0.97
C PRO A 120 -5.21 -9.12 -0.07
N ARG A 121 -4.07 -9.44 -0.71
CA ARG A 121 -3.98 -10.56 -1.65
C ARG A 121 -4.17 -11.88 -0.92
N ALA A 122 -3.55 -12.02 0.26
CA ALA A 122 -3.72 -13.21 1.08
C ALA A 122 -5.18 -13.35 1.56
N VAL A 123 -5.82 -12.24 1.96
CA VAL A 123 -7.26 -12.21 2.29
C VAL A 123 -8.10 -12.67 1.10
N VAL A 124 -7.90 -12.09 -0.08
CA VAL A 124 -8.63 -12.48 -1.30
C VAL A 124 -8.42 -13.96 -1.62
N LEU A 125 -7.17 -14.43 -1.69
CA LEU A 125 -6.85 -15.80 -2.09
C LEU A 125 -7.40 -16.85 -1.13
N LYS A 126 -7.56 -16.53 0.16
CA LYS A 126 -8.17 -17.41 1.16
C LYS A 126 -9.70 -17.51 1.00
N ASN A 127 -10.35 -16.46 0.52
CA ASN A 127 -11.81 -16.33 0.53
C ASN A 127 -12.47 -16.51 -0.85
N ILE A 128 -11.72 -16.32 -1.94
CA ILE A 128 -12.23 -16.50 -3.29
C ILE A 128 -12.20 -17.97 -3.71
N LYS A 129 -13.29 -18.43 -4.34
CA LYS A 129 -13.35 -19.73 -5.01
C LYS A 129 -13.47 -19.49 -6.50
N MET A 130 -12.56 -20.11 -7.26
CA MET A 130 -12.57 -20.05 -8.71
C MET A 130 -12.73 -21.44 -9.28
N LYS A 131 -13.61 -21.59 -10.27
CA LYS A 131 -13.82 -22.84 -10.99
C LYS A 131 -13.83 -22.58 -12.48
N GLN A 132 -12.92 -23.21 -13.20
CA GLN A 132 -12.93 -23.20 -14.66
C GLN A 132 -14.10 -24.07 -15.16
N THR A 133 -14.81 -23.55 -16.16
CA THR A 133 -15.91 -24.19 -16.88
C THR A 133 -15.69 -24.06 -18.39
N GLU A 134 -16.55 -24.69 -19.19
CA GLU A 134 -16.56 -24.52 -20.65
C GLU A 134 -16.91 -23.09 -21.08
N GLN A 135 -17.63 -22.34 -20.24
CA GLN A 135 -18.09 -20.99 -20.55
C GLN A 135 -17.11 -19.92 -20.06
N GLY A 136 -16.23 -20.24 -19.11
CA GLY A 136 -15.40 -19.25 -18.42
C GLY A 136 -14.96 -19.68 -17.03
N VAL A 137 -14.61 -18.72 -16.18
CA VAL A 137 -14.33 -18.92 -14.76
C VAL A 137 -15.52 -18.46 -13.94
N GLU A 138 -16.10 -19.39 -13.19
CA GLU A 138 -17.01 -19.07 -12.09
C GLU A 138 -16.18 -18.55 -10.91
N LEU A 139 -16.48 -17.35 -10.47
CA LEU A 139 -15.89 -16.68 -9.33
C LEU A 139 -16.95 -16.56 -8.25
N VAL A 140 -16.63 -17.07 -7.06
CA VAL A 140 -17.46 -16.93 -5.87
C VAL A 140 -16.62 -16.25 -4.79
N VAL A 141 -17.09 -15.11 -4.31
CA VAL A 141 -16.46 -14.34 -3.22
C VAL A 141 -17.56 -13.78 -2.34
N ASP A 142 -17.54 -14.12 -1.05
CA ASP A 142 -18.62 -13.86 -0.11
C ASP A 142 -20.01 -14.18 -0.68
N HIS A 143 -20.83 -13.15 -0.94
CA HIS A 143 -22.18 -13.28 -1.48
C HIS A 143 -22.25 -13.04 -2.99
N VAL A 144 -21.11 -12.77 -3.63
CA VAL A 144 -21.02 -12.50 -5.06
C VAL A 144 -20.70 -13.78 -5.82
N HIS A 145 -21.52 -14.06 -6.84
CA HIS A 145 -21.31 -15.09 -7.83
C HIS A 145 -21.21 -14.44 -9.21
N ALA A 146 -20.08 -14.59 -9.89
CA ALA A 146 -19.83 -14.00 -11.20
C ALA A 146 -19.28 -15.05 -12.18
N LEU A 147 -19.74 -15.00 -13.44
CA LEU A 147 -19.11 -15.72 -14.53
C LEU A 147 -18.23 -14.75 -15.33
N ILE A 148 -16.93 -15.04 -15.37
CA ILE A 148 -15.96 -14.39 -16.24
C ILE A 148 -15.86 -15.23 -17.51
N PRO A 149 -16.42 -14.78 -18.66
CA PRO A 149 -16.46 -15.59 -19.87
C PRO A 149 -15.05 -15.95 -20.37
N ASN A 150 -14.94 -16.98 -21.20
CA ASN A 150 -13.72 -17.22 -21.96
C ASN A 150 -13.43 -16.05 -22.92
N ASP A 151 -12.17 -15.90 -23.31
CA ASP A 151 -11.76 -14.88 -24.27
C ASP A 151 -12.18 -15.35 -25.68
N GLU A 152 -13.26 -14.79 -26.22
CA GLU A 152 -13.80 -15.13 -27.54
C GLU A 152 -12.84 -14.83 -28.70
N THR A 153 -11.83 -13.98 -28.47
CA THR A 153 -10.87 -13.55 -29.50
C THR A 153 -9.69 -14.50 -29.66
N LYS A 154 -9.55 -15.51 -28.78
CA LYS A 154 -8.46 -16.49 -28.82
C LYS A 154 -9.01 -17.87 -29.13
N ALA A 155 -8.32 -18.59 -30.02
CA ALA A 155 -8.66 -19.96 -30.40
C ALA A 155 -8.93 -20.82 -29.14
N SER A 156 -10.08 -21.48 -29.14
CA SER A 156 -10.98 -21.78 -28.01
C SER A 156 -10.48 -22.68 -26.86
N ASN A 157 -9.18 -22.84 -26.61
CA ASN A 157 -8.65 -23.88 -25.71
C ASN A 157 -7.67 -23.38 -24.63
N GLN A 158 -7.64 -22.08 -24.31
CA GLN A 158 -6.79 -21.58 -23.22
C GLN A 158 -7.58 -21.37 -21.93
N ASN A 159 -7.17 -22.07 -20.87
CA ASN A 159 -7.65 -21.82 -19.51
C ASN A 159 -7.46 -20.34 -19.14
N VAL A 160 -8.49 -19.74 -18.56
CA VAL A 160 -8.44 -18.35 -18.11
C VAL A 160 -7.53 -18.27 -16.88
N GLN A 161 -6.36 -17.64 -17.04
CA GLN A 161 -5.48 -17.37 -15.90
C GLN A 161 -5.75 -15.96 -15.38
N LEU A 162 -6.17 -15.90 -14.12
CA LEU A 162 -6.45 -14.65 -13.41
C LEU A 162 -5.26 -14.22 -12.55
N SER A 163 -5.18 -12.93 -12.26
CA SER A 163 -4.16 -12.30 -11.42
C SER A 163 -4.77 -11.16 -10.62
N ILE A 164 -4.22 -10.92 -9.42
CA ILE A 164 -4.52 -9.76 -8.55
C ILE A 164 -3.24 -9.04 -8.09
N ASP A 165 -2.10 -9.37 -8.71
CA ASP A 165 -0.79 -8.99 -8.16
C ASP A 165 -0.35 -7.57 -8.54
N HIS A 166 -0.83 -7.07 -9.68
CA HIS A 166 -0.32 -5.82 -10.27
C HIS A 166 -0.85 -4.57 -9.58
N PHE A 167 -2.04 -4.62 -8.99
CA PHE A 167 -2.67 -3.44 -8.43
C PHE A 167 -3.14 -3.68 -7.00
N VAL A 168 -2.60 -2.88 -6.08
CA VAL A 168 -3.12 -2.73 -4.71
C VAL A 168 -3.09 -1.25 -4.37
N LYS A 169 -4.26 -0.71 -4.02
CA LYS A 169 -4.42 0.66 -3.54
C LYS A 169 -5.20 0.65 -2.25
N TYR A 170 -4.67 1.28 -1.21
CA TYR A 170 -5.42 1.54 0.01
C TYR A 170 -6.22 2.84 -0.10
N THR A 171 -7.33 2.90 0.62
CA THR A 171 -8.17 4.08 0.81
C THR A 171 -8.82 4.03 2.18
N ILE A 172 -9.27 5.18 2.66
CA ILE A 172 -10.09 5.29 3.87
C ILE A 172 -11.48 5.71 3.43
N GLU A 173 -12.51 5.00 3.88
CA GLU A 173 -13.91 5.37 3.64
C GLU A 173 -14.70 5.17 4.92
N LYS A 174 -15.30 6.25 5.45
CA LYS A 174 -16.11 6.21 6.68
C LYS A 174 -15.38 5.50 7.83
N ASN A 175 -14.12 5.88 8.07
CA ASN A 175 -13.23 5.28 9.08
C ASN A 175 -12.89 3.79 8.88
N HIS A 176 -13.19 3.22 7.71
CA HIS A 176 -12.70 1.89 7.36
C HIS A 176 -11.50 1.99 6.43
N LEU A 177 -10.42 1.29 6.79
CA LEU A 177 -9.38 0.97 5.82
C LEU A 177 -9.95 0.00 4.78
N LYS A 178 -9.76 0.32 3.51
CA LYS A 178 -10.10 -0.54 2.39
C LYS A 178 -8.89 -0.75 1.49
N ALA A 179 -8.73 -1.96 0.95
CA ALA A 179 -7.78 -2.25 -0.11
C ALA A 179 -8.52 -2.59 -1.40
N ILE A 180 -8.11 -1.96 -2.49
CA ILE A 180 -8.64 -2.20 -3.83
C ILE A 180 -7.60 -2.99 -4.61
N LEU A 181 -7.98 -4.17 -5.08
CA LEU A 181 -7.21 -5.00 -6.00
C LEU A 181 -7.91 -5.05 -7.35
N LEU A 182 -7.14 -5.10 -8.43
CA LEU A 182 -7.69 -5.34 -9.77
C LEU A 182 -7.60 -6.82 -10.10
N LEU A 183 -8.73 -7.40 -10.47
CA LEU A 183 -8.78 -8.72 -11.06
C LEU A 183 -8.54 -8.59 -12.56
N GLU A 184 -7.49 -9.27 -13.03
CA GLU A 184 -7.05 -9.19 -14.42
C GLU A 184 -6.86 -10.59 -15.00
N ARG A 185 -7.03 -10.74 -16.31
CA ARG A 185 -6.41 -11.86 -17.01
C ARG A 185 -4.91 -11.64 -17.08
N LYS A 186 -4.13 -12.71 -17.14
CA LYS A 186 -2.68 -12.61 -17.41
C LYS A 186 -2.33 -11.95 -18.75
N SER A 187 -3.29 -11.84 -19.68
CA SER A 187 -3.11 -11.02 -20.89
C SER A 187 -3.13 -9.51 -20.62
N GLY A 188 -3.39 -9.06 -19.39
CA GLY A 188 -3.52 -7.65 -18.99
C GLY A 188 -4.93 -7.09 -19.15
N GLU A 189 -5.92 -7.92 -19.49
CA GLU A 189 -7.32 -7.49 -19.56
C GLU A 189 -7.86 -7.30 -18.14
N TYR A 190 -8.38 -6.11 -17.85
CA TYR A 190 -9.02 -5.79 -16.59
C TYR A 190 -10.47 -6.30 -16.57
N LEU A 191 -10.82 -7.05 -15.52
CA LEU A 191 -12.12 -7.72 -15.41
C LEU A 191 -13.02 -7.15 -14.31
N GLY A 192 -12.42 -6.56 -13.28
CA GLY A 192 -13.15 -6.11 -12.12
C GLY A 192 -12.29 -5.67 -10.95
N SER A 193 -12.87 -4.98 -9.98
CA SER A 193 -12.23 -4.66 -8.70
C SER A 193 -12.66 -5.64 -7.62
N LEU A 194 -11.72 -6.06 -6.78
CA LEU A 194 -11.97 -6.70 -5.50
C LEU A 194 -11.66 -5.68 -4.40
N ILE A 195 -12.62 -5.39 -3.53
CA ILE A 195 -12.50 -4.40 -2.47
C ILE A 195 -12.55 -5.13 -1.13
N VAL A 196 -11.42 -5.19 -0.44
CA VAL A 196 -11.32 -5.75 0.91
C VAL A 196 -11.56 -4.63 1.92
N THR A 197 -12.56 -4.81 2.79
CA THR A 197 -12.81 -3.93 3.94
C THR A 197 -12.19 -4.55 5.20
N TYR A 198 -11.40 -3.77 5.92
CA TYR A 198 -10.73 -4.23 7.14
C TYR A 198 -11.52 -3.90 8.39
N ARG A 199 -11.38 -4.77 9.40
CA ARG A 199 -11.82 -4.53 10.77
C ARG A 199 -10.71 -4.87 11.75
N TYR A 200 -10.58 -4.05 12.78
CA TYR A 200 -9.61 -4.29 13.84
C TYR A 200 -10.12 -5.35 14.82
N LYS A 201 -9.37 -6.44 14.95
CA LYS A 201 -9.64 -7.55 15.86
C LYS A 201 -8.34 -8.12 16.41
N ASN A 202 -8.27 -8.30 17.72
CA ASN A 202 -7.14 -8.94 18.40
C ASN A 202 -5.77 -8.30 18.07
N GLY A 203 -5.71 -6.97 17.93
CA GLY A 203 -4.47 -6.26 17.63
C GLY A 203 -4.10 -6.18 16.14
N VAL A 204 -4.95 -6.68 15.24
CA VAL A 204 -4.68 -6.78 13.81
C VAL A 204 -5.86 -6.24 13.01
N LEU A 205 -5.60 -5.46 11.96
CA LEU A 205 -6.59 -5.17 10.92
C LEU A 205 -6.73 -6.39 10.00
N GLN A 206 -7.84 -7.11 10.18
CA GLN A 206 -8.18 -8.32 9.43
C GLN A 206 -9.15 -7.98 8.30
N GLY A 207 -8.96 -8.56 7.12
CA GLY A 207 -9.90 -8.36 6.02
C GLY A 207 -11.15 -9.22 6.21
N GLU A 208 -12.32 -8.59 6.29
CA GLU A 208 -13.57 -9.29 6.64
C GLU A 208 -14.55 -9.42 5.49
N ASP A 209 -14.75 -8.34 4.74
CA ASP A 209 -15.73 -8.27 3.66
C ASP A 209 -15.00 -8.01 2.34
N ILE A 210 -15.35 -8.77 1.31
CA ILE A 210 -14.80 -8.62 -0.04
C ILE A 210 -15.93 -8.37 -1.03
N GLU A 211 -15.97 -7.15 -1.56
CA GLU A 211 -16.89 -6.78 -2.63
C GLU A 211 -16.22 -7.03 -4.00
N PHE A 212 -16.98 -7.55 -4.96
CA PHE A 212 -16.54 -7.63 -6.35
C PHE A 212 -17.39 -6.71 -7.24
N ILE A 213 -16.73 -5.76 -7.90
CA ILE A 213 -17.35 -4.82 -8.84
C ILE A 213 -16.84 -5.16 -10.24
N ARG A 214 -17.75 -5.59 -11.12
CA ARG A 214 -17.45 -5.82 -12.53
C ARG A 214 -17.40 -4.49 -13.29
N HIS A 215 -16.44 -4.36 -14.21
CA HIS A 215 -16.32 -3.23 -15.13
C HIS A 215 -16.55 -3.67 -16.58
#